data_AF-A0A958B9P5-F1
#
_entry.id   AF-A0A958B9P5-F1
#
_cell.length_a   1.000
_cell.length_b   1.000
_cell.length_c   1.000
_cell.angle_alpha   90.00
_cell.angle_beta   90.00
_cell.angle_gamma   90.00
#
_symmetry.space_group_name_H-M   'P 1'
#
loop_
_entity.id
_entity.type
_entity.pdbx_description
1 polymer ?
#
loop_
_entity_poly.entity_id
_entity_poly.type
_entity_poly.pdbx_seq_one_letter_code
_entity_poly.pdbx_strand_id
1 'polypeptide(L)'
;MTDALVQTVETFHAPQWGSVTYLKVYTPDYKPLSWLQVWQAFTDVYPDRWAIELYPPAKELVNDTHVYHLWMLPEGWMPLDRMNLAAKHRAWNRFHP
;
A
#
# COMPACT_ATOMS: atom_id res chain seq x y z
N MET A 1 -16.95 10.70 1.97
CA MET A 1 -16.00 9.80 2.64
C MET A 1 -16.27 8.42 2.10
N THR A 2 -15.25 7.67 1.69
CA THR A 2 -15.44 6.36 1.07
C THR A 2 -15.68 5.34 2.19
N ASP A 3 -16.68 4.47 2.05
CA ASP A 3 -16.98 3.37 3.00
C ASP A 3 -15.95 2.22 2.89
N ALA A 4 -14.71 2.52 2.56
CA ALA A 4 -13.65 1.53 2.45
C ALA A 4 -13.24 1.08 3.86
N LEU A 5 -13.14 -0.24 4.04
CA LEU A 5 -12.69 -0.90 5.25
C LEU A 5 -11.25 -1.34 5.07
N VAL A 6 -10.46 -1.22 6.13
CA VAL A 6 -9.11 -1.80 6.21
C VAL A 6 -9.13 -2.92 7.23
N GLN A 7 -8.91 -4.15 6.77
CA GLN A 7 -8.83 -5.33 7.61
C GLN A 7 -7.38 -5.79 7.73
N THR A 8 -6.89 -5.92 8.97
CA THR A 8 -5.65 -6.64 9.25
C THR A 8 -5.91 -8.15 9.20
N VAL A 9 -5.14 -8.87 8.41
CA VAL A 9 -5.27 -10.33 8.26
C VAL A 9 -4.26 -11.05 9.15
N GLU A 10 -2.98 -10.76 8.97
CA GLU A 10 -1.89 -11.38 9.73
C GLU A 10 -0.60 -10.55 9.64
N THR A 11 0.36 -10.87 10.51
CA THR A 11 1.71 -10.32 10.49
C THR A 11 2.71 -11.46 10.41
N PHE A 12 3.65 -11.39 9.46
CA PHE A 12 4.66 -12.42 9.25
C PHE A 12 6.02 -11.82 8.87
N HIS A 13 7.09 -12.61 9.03
CA HIS A 13 8.43 -12.19 8.67
C HIS A 13 8.70 -12.44 7.18
N ALA A 14 9.01 -11.38 6.43
CA ALA A 14 9.44 -11.45 5.03
C ALA A 14 10.94 -11.10 4.96
N PRO A 15 11.81 -11.98 4.39
CA PRO A 15 13.27 -11.82 4.47
C PRO A 15 13.84 -10.46 4.02
N GLN A 16 13.18 -9.78 3.07
CA GLN A 16 13.64 -8.48 2.52
C GLN A 16 13.01 -7.26 3.21
N TRP A 17 11.93 -7.46 3.96
CA TRP A 17 11.11 -6.38 4.49
C TRP A 17 10.95 -6.43 6.01
N GLY A 18 11.40 -7.50 6.67
CA GLY A 18 11.21 -7.67 8.11
C GLY A 18 9.77 -8.09 8.45
N SER A 19 9.23 -7.56 9.55
CA SER A 19 7.85 -7.88 9.98
C SER A 19 6.83 -7.11 9.15
N VAL A 20 6.15 -7.82 8.25
CA VAL A 20 5.17 -7.27 7.31
C VAL A 20 3.76 -7.64 7.78
N THR A 21 2.84 -6.68 7.71
CA THR A 21 1.43 -6.91 8.04
C THR A 21 0.60 -6.92 6.76
N TYR A 22 -0.10 -8.03 6.53
CA TYR A 22 -1.01 -8.18 5.41
C TYR A 22 -2.36 -7.55 5.72
N LEU A 23 -2.79 -6.64 4.84
CA LEU A 23 -4.03 -5.91 4.91
C LEU A 23 -4.91 -6.20 3.69
N LYS A 24 -6.22 -6.17 3.91
CA LYS A 24 -7.24 -6.09 2.86
C LYS A 24 -7.91 -4.72 2.91
N VAL A 25 -8.10 -4.12 1.75
CA VAL A 25 -8.90 -2.90 1.58
C VAL A 25 -10.04 -3.20 0.63
N TYR A 26 -11.29 -2.94 1.06
CA TYR A 26 -12.50 -3.29 0.31
C TYR A 26 -13.69 -2.48 0.83
N THR A 27 -14.76 -2.35 0.05
CA THR A 27 -16.05 -1.86 0.56
C THR A 27 -16.91 -3.03 1.05
N PRO A 28 -17.87 -2.83 1.98
CA PRO A 28 -18.76 -3.89 2.45
C PRO A 28 -19.51 -4.64 1.33
N ASP A 29 -19.77 -3.95 0.22
CA ASP A 29 -20.44 -4.48 -0.98
C ASP A 29 -19.48 -4.88 -2.12
N TYR A 30 -18.16 -4.89 -1.85
CA TYR A 30 -17.09 -5.22 -2.79
C TYR A 30 -17.16 -4.45 -4.12
N LYS A 31 -17.53 -3.16 -4.07
CA LYS A 31 -17.42 -2.27 -5.21
C LYS A 31 -15.96 -1.95 -5.51
N PRO A 32 -15.61 -1.72 -6.79
CA PRO A 32 -14.28 -1.25 -7.16
C PRO A 32 -13.90 0.03 -6.43
N LEU A 33 -12.65 0.11 -6.00
CA LEU A 33 -12.04 1.32 -5.46
C LEU A 33 -11.02 1.86 -6.46
N SER A 34 -10.97 3.18 -6.61
CA SER A 34 -9.84 3.83 -7.30
C SER A 34 -8.57 3.72 -6.44
N TRP A 35 -7.41 3.85 -7.08
CA TRP A 35 -6.12 3.92 -6.38
C TRP A 35 -6.13 4.97 -5.26
N LEU A 36 -6.70 6.16 -5.50
CA LEU A 36 -6.76 7.24 -4.51
C LEU A 36 -7.62 6.85 -3.30
N GLN A 37 -8.72 6.11 -3.51
CA GLN A 37 -9.56 5.65 -2.41
C GLN A 37 -8.87 4.57 -1.57
N VAL A 38 -8.14 3.65 -2.21
CA VAL A 38 -7.32 2.65 -1.49
C VAL A 38 -6.24 3.36 -0.68
N TRP A 39 -5.54 4.32 -1.27
CA TRP A 39 -4.52 5.12 -0.60
C TRP A 39 -5.11 5.88 0.60
N GLN A 40 -6.23 6.57 0.45
CA GLN A 40 -6.88 7.32 1.52
C GLN A 40 -7.32 6.41 2.67
N ALA A 41 -7.97 5.28 2.36
CA ALA A 41 -8.40 4.32 3.38
C ALA A 41 -7.21 3.78 4.18
N PHE A 42 -6.09 3.50 3.50
CA PHE A 42 -4.86 3.07 4.16
C PHE A 42 -4.26 4.17 5.04
N THR A 43 -4.11 5.41 4.54
CA THR A 43 -3.47 6.50 5.30
C THR A 43 -4.35 7.04 6.44
N ASP A 44 -5.66 6.91 6.35
CA ASP A 44 -6.59 7.24 7.45
C ASP A 44 -6.35 6.33 8.66
N VAL A 45 -5.96 5.07 8.44
CA VAL A 45 -5.67 4.10 9.51
C VAL A 45 -4.18 4.09 9.88
N TYR A 46 -3.28 4.28 8.91
CA TYR A 46 -1.83 4.15 9.05
C TYR A 46 -1.08 5.32 8.39
N PRO A 47 -1.17 6.55 8.93
CA PRO A 47 -0.72 7.77 8.26
C PRO A 47 0.80 7.83 7.96
N ASP A 48 1.62 7.24 8.83
CA ASP A 48 3.09 7.31 8.74
C ASP A 48 3.72 5.97 8.32
N ARG A 49 2.95 5.11 7.64
CA ARG A 49 3.40 3.78 7.24
C ARG A 49 3.52 3.66 5.73
N TRP A 50 4.46 2.82 5.31
CA TRP A 50 4.58 2.40 3.92
C TRP A 50 3.91 1.06 3.73
N ALA A 51 3.28 0.87 2.58
CA ALA A 51 2.79 -0.43 2.13
C ALA A 51 3.13 -0.64 0.66
N ILE A 52 3.23 -1.90 0.27
CA ILE A 52 3.40 -2.31 -1.13
C ILE A 52 2.18 -3.11 -1.56
N GLU A 53 1.81 -2.95 -2.83
CA GLU A 53 0.89 -3.83 -3.53
C GLU A 53 1.73 -4.70 -4.48
N LEU A 54 1.44 -6.00 -4.51
CA LEU A 54 2.12 -6.96 -5.38
C LEU A 54 1.17 -7.39 -6.49
N TYR A 55 1.64 -7.32 -7.72
CA TYR A 55 0.91 -7.83 -8.88
C TYR A 55 1.41 -9.24 -9.19
N PRO A 56 0.55 -10.27 -9.09
CA PRO A 56 0.96 -11.64 -9.38
C PRO A 56 1.24 -11.82 -10.88
N PRO A 57 1.99 -12.86 -11.27
CA PRO A 57 2.04 -13.31 -12.65
C PRO A 57 0.62 -13.53 -13.20
N ALA A 58 0.40 -13.27 -14.49
CA ALA A 58 -0.94 -13.32 -15.10
C ALA A 58 -1.67 -14.66 -14.88
N LYS A 59 -0.93 -15.78 -14.87
CA LYS A 59 -1.47 -17.13 -14.62
C LYS A 59 -1.92 -17.39 -13.17
N GLU A 60 -1.52 -16.52 -12.24
CA GLU A 60 -1.81 -16.60 -10.81
C GLU A 60 -2.78 -15.49 -10.38
N LEU A 61 -3.30 -14.69 -11.34
CA LEU A 61 -4.27 -13.66 -11.06
C LEU A 61 -5.59 -14.29 -10.61
N VAL A 62 -5.98 -13.99 -9.37
CA VAL A 62 -7.32 -14.24 -8.84
C VAL A 62 -8.06 -12.91 -8.84
N ASN A 63 -9.10 -12.77 -9.65
CA ASN A 63 -9.85 -11.53 -9.83
C ASN A 63 -11.37 -11.75 -9.66
N ASP A 64 -11.73 -12.45 -8.58
CA ASP A 64 -13.12 -12.83 -8.32
C ASP A 64 -13.85 -11.81 -7.44
N THR A 65 -13.12 -10.90 -6.78
CA THR A 65 -13.69 -9.90 -5.86
C THR A 65 -12.81 -8.65 -5.82
N HIS A 66 -13.42 -7.47 -5.72
CA HIS A 66 -12.71 -6.19 -5.60
C HIS A 66 -12.14 -5.99 -4.18
N VAL A 67 -11.13 -6.79 -3.85
CA VAL A 67 -10.34 -6.67 -2.63
C VAL A 67 -8.91 -6.32 -3.01
N TYR A 68 -8.39 -5.26 -2.39
CA TYR A 68 -7.03 -4.78 -2.63
C TYR A 68 -6.13 -5.26 -1.52
N HIS A 69 -4.97 -5.79 -1.88
CA HIS A 69 -4.05 -6.46 -0.97
C HIS A 69 -2.81 -5.61 -0.76
N LEU A 70 -2.62 -5.16 0.48
CA LEU A 70 -1.47 -4.35 0.86
C LEU A 70 -0.61 -5.11 1.86
N TRP A 71 0.69 -5.01 1.69
CA TRP A 71 1.69 -5.49 2.64
C TRP A 71 2.33 -4.28 3.29
N MET A 72 1.85 -3.94 4.49
CA MET A 72 2.38 -2.85 5.29
C MET A 72 3.75 -3.23 5.85
N LEU A 73 4.73 -2.37 5.61
CA LEU A 73 6.12 -2.53 5.99
C LEU A 73 6.32 -2.18 7.49
N PRO A 74 7.45 -2.59 8.10
CA PRO A 74 7.72 -2.29 9.50
C PRO A 74 7.66 -0.80 9.82
N GLU A 75 7.46 -0.50 11.10
CA GLU A 75 7.54 0.87 11.58
C GLU A 75 8.94 1.44 11.35
N GLY A 76 9.00 2.72 10.96
CA GLY A 76 10.25 3.38 10.63
C GLY A 76 10.92 2.89 9.34
N TRP A 77 10.33 1.91 8.62
CA TRP A 77 10.83 1.52 7.32
C TRP A 77 10.75 2.69 6.35
N MET A 78 11.84 2.96 5.63
CA MET A 78 11.92 4.03 4.64
C MET A 78 12.26 3.46 3.26
N PRO A 79 11.55 3.89 2.20
CA PRO A 79 11.92 3.51 0.85
C PRO A 79 13.27 4.13 0.48
N LEU A 80 14.03 3.40 -0.32
CA LEU A 80 15.22 3.95 -0.99
C LEU A 80 14.82 5.21 -1.77
N ASP A 81 15.71 6.19 -1.92
CA ASP A 81 15.42 7.44 -2.64
C ASP A 81 14.85 7.21 -4.05
N ARG A 82 15.33 6.17 -4.73
CA ARG A 82 14.83 5.78 -6.06
C ARG A 82 13.38 5.26 -6.07
N MET A 83 12.84 4.88 -4.93
CA MET A 83 11.46 4.43 -4.72
C MET A 83 10.58 5.54 -4.12
N ASN A 84 11.17 6.57 -3.52
CA ASN A 84 10.45 7.68 -2.92
C ASN A 84 10.26 8.83 -3.93
N LEU A 85 9.11 8.87 -4.60
CA LEU A 85 8.81 9.89 -5.59
C LEU A 85 8.85 11.31 -5.01
N ALA A 86 8.37 11.50 -3.77
CA ALA A 86 8.42 12.79 -3.11
C ALA A 86 9.86 13.26 -2.83
N ALA A 87 10.76 12.34 -2.45
CA ALA A 87 12.18 12.65 -2.30
C ALA A 87 12.82 13.03 -3.65
N LYS A 88 12.48 12.32 -4.74
CA LYS A 88 12.92 12.68 -6.09
C LYS A 88 12.49 14.08 -6.51
N HIS A 89 11.23 14.45 -6.29
CA HIS A 89 10.74 15.80 -6.63
C HIS A 89 11.43 16.88 -5.80
N ARG A 90 11.62 16.67 -4.50
CA ARG A 90 12.36 17.62 -3.64
C ARG A 90 13.81 17.79 -4.10
N ALA A 91 14.47 16.71 -4.51
CA ALA A 91 15.82 16.76 -5.05
C ALA A 91 15.86 17.53 -6.39
N TRP A 92 14.95 17.22 -7.32
CA TRP A 92 14.86 17.91 -8.62
C TRP A 92 14.71 19.43 -8.44
N ASN A 93 13.72 19.86 -7.65
CA ASN A 93 13.43 21.28 -7.42
C ASN A 93 14.59 22.02 -6.72
N ARG A 94 15.44 21.32 -5.96
CA ARG A 94 16.64 21.91 -5.33
C ARG A 94 17.71 22.26 -6.35
N PHE A 95 17.82 21.48 -7.44
CA PHE A 95 18.87 21.65 -8.47
C PHE A 95 18.38 22.33 -9.75
N HIS A 96 17.06 22.50 -9.93
CA HIS A 96 16.44 23.14 -11.09
C HIS A 96 15.27 24.04 -10.65
N PRO A 97 15.54 25.25 -10.14
CA PRO A 97 14.52 26.21 -9.68
C PRO A 97 13.74 26.85 -10.83
#